data_AF-A0AAC8ZYZ1-F1
#
_entry.id   AF-A0AAC8ZYZ1-F1
#
_cell.length_a   1.000
_cell.length_b   1.000
_cell.length_c   1.000
_cell.angle_alpha   90.00
_cell.angle_beta   90.00
_cell.angle_gamma   90.00
#
_symmetry.space_group_name_H-M   'P 1'
#
loop_
_entity.id
_entity.type
_entity.pdbx_description
1 polymer ?
#
loop_
_entity_poly.entity_id
_entity_poly.type
_entity_poly.pdbx_seq_one_letter_code
_entity_poly.pdbx_strand_id
1 'polypeptide(L)'
;MKNITEIASESYIEDLRSYDNPEYVITYSEYDWRMSYIAYESMLNELTHYHDLNQPDTDYETFGLESNSDVIYLVKSFFKFHDLFLISENDYNDTKNKKGFVKVKNNIFYLLIDK
;
A
#
# COMPACT_ATOMS: atom_id res chain seq x y z
N MET A 1 -15.68 -2.18 -9.37
CA MET A 1 -14.85 -1.46 -8.38
C MET A 1 -15.16 -1.97 -6.99
N LYS A 2 -14.15 -2.41 -6.23
CA LYS A 2 -14.30 -2.91 -4.84
C LYS A 2 -13.44 -2.04 -3.92
N ASN A 3 -14.01 -1.47 -2.86
CA ASN A 3 -13.22 -0.77 -1.84
C ASN A 3 -12.37 -1.82 -1.09
N ILE A 4 -11.06 -1.57 -1.01
CA ILE A 4 -10.07 -2.41 -0.36
C ILE A 4 -9.25 -1.62 0.69
N THR A 5 -9.68 -0.42 1.07
CA THR A 5 -8.95 0.46 2.00
C THR A 5 -8.55 -0.27 3.28
N GLU A 6 -9.52 -0.89 3.97
CA GLU A 6 -9.28 -1.56 5.26
C GLU A 6 -8.35 -2.77 5.12
N ILE A 7 -8.66 -3.69 4.20
CA ILE A 7 -7.86 -4.91 4.01
C ILE A 7 -6.42 -4.57 3.58
N ALA A 8 -6.22 -3.54 2.75
CA ALA A 8 -4.90 -3.11 2.31
C ALA A 8 -4.13 -2.41 3.45
N SER A 9 -4.76 -1.50 4.18
CA SER A 9 -4.13 -0.82 5.30
C SER A 9 -3.74 -1.77 6.42
N GLU A 10 -4.64 -2.68 6.82
CA GLU A 10 -4.37 -3.63 7.89
C GLU A 10 -3.35 -4.68 7.45
N SER A 11 -3.41 -5.17 6.21
CA SER A 11 -2.40 -6.12 5.71
C SER A 11 -0.99 -5.51 5.71
N TYR A 12 -0.85 -4.24 5.33
CA TYR A 12 0.45 -3.57 5.36
C TYR A 12 0.95 -3.32 6.78
N ILE A 13 0.05 -2.97 7.71
CA ILE A 13 0.40 -2.85 9.14
C ILE A 13 0.88 -4.20 9.72
N GLU A 14 0.25 -5.31 9.34
CA GLU A 14 0.69 -6.65 9.77
C GLU A 14 2.09 -7.00 9.23
N ASP A 15 2.38 -6.66 7.97
CA ASP A 15 3.72 -6.88 7.41
C ASP A 15 4.78 -6.06 8.16
N LEU A 16 4.53 -4.77 8.40
CA LEU A 16 5.44 -3.90 9.18
C LEU A 16 5.71 -4.44 10.59
N ARG A 17 4.68 -4.97 11.27
CA ARG A 17 4.85 -5.64 12.58
C ARG A 17 5.70 -6.90 12.49
N SER A 18 5.55 -7.66 11.40
CA SER A 18 6.31 -8.88 11.17
C SER A 18 7.79 -8.60 10.86
N TYR A 19 8.09 -7.46 10.21
CA TYR A 19 9.46 -7.05 9.91
C TYR A 19 10.25 -6.69 11.18
N ASP A 20 9.60 -6.03 12.15
CA ASP A 20 10.21 -5.68 13.44
C ASP A 20 10.43 -6.90 14.34
N ASN A 21 9.61 -7.95 14.19
CA ASN A 21 9.64 -9.13 15.04
C ASN A 21 9.45 -10.42 14.24
N PRO A 22 10.52 -11.21 14.01
CA PRO A 22 10.44 -12.49 13.30
C PRO A 22 9.53 -13.54 13.96
N GLU A 23 9.19 -13.40 15.24
CA GLU A 23 8.27 -14.29 15.96
C GLU A 23 6.81 -13.82 15.91
N TYR A 24 6.54 -12.66 15.30
CA TYR A 24 5.19 -12.12 15.17
C TYR A 24 4.32 -13.03 14.29
N VAL A 25 3.13 -13.35 14.80
CA VAL A 25 2.12 -14.10 14.06
C VAL A 25 1.05 -13.14 13.61
N ILE A 26 0.78 -13.09 12.31
CA ILE A 26 -0.26 -12.26 11.71
C ILE A 26 -1.61 -12.58 12.37
N THR A 27 -2.29 -11.55 12.85
CA THR A 27 -3.55 -11.69 13.59
C THR A 27 -4.78 -11.22 12.82
N TYR A 28 -4.59 -10.41 11.77
CA TYR A 28 -5.69 -9.94 10.94
C TYR A 28 -6.25 -11.06 10.06
N SER A 29 -7.52 -11.40 10.27
CA SER A 29 -8.14 -12.58 9.63
C SER A 29 -8.31 -12.45 8.11
N GLU A 30 -8.36 -11.22 7.59
CA GLU A 30 -8.47 -10.96 6.16
C GLU A 30 -7.13 -10.59 5.52
N TYR A 31 -6.01 -10.87 6.20
CA TYR A 31 -4.68 -10.58 5.67
C TYR A 31 -4.49 -11.11 4.25
N ASP A 32 -4.01 -10.23 3.37
CA ASP A 32 -3.60 -10.57 2.01
C ASP A 32 -2.35 -9.75 1.66
N TRP A 33 -1.22 -10.44 1.52
CA TRP A 33 0.07 -9.85 1.14
C TRP A 33 -0.01 -9.02 -0.16
N ARG A 34 -0.94 -9.34 -1.07
CA ARG A 34 -1.16 -8.55 -2.29
C ARG A 34 -1.81 -7.22 -1.96
N MET A 35 -2.71 -7.18 -0.99
CA MET A 35 -3.34 -5.93 -0.54
C MET A 35 -2.33 -5.06 0.21
N SER A 36 -1.47 -5.67 1.03
CA SER A 36 -0.32 -4.99 1.64
C SER A 36 0.56 -4.31 0.58
N TYR A 37 0.96 -5.05 -0.46
CA TYR A 37 1.78 -4.51 -1.54
C TYR A 37 1.10 -3.34 -2.28
N ILE A 38 -0.22 -3.39 -2.50
CA ILE A 38 -0.95 -2.27 -3.12
C ILE A 38 -0.96 -1.05 -2.19
N ALA A 39 -1.14 -1.24 -0.87
CA ALA A 39 -1.05 -0.14 0.09
C ALA A 39 0.34 0.51 0.05
N TYR A 40 1.41 -0.29 0.15
CA TYR A 40 2.79 0.18 0.01
C TYR A 40 3.00 0.99 -1.28
N GLU A 41 2.68 0.41 -2.44
CA GLU A 41 2.86 1.07 -3.75
C GLU A 41 2.03 2.35 -3.87
N SER A 42 0.80 2.37 -3.35
CA SER A 42 -0.04 3.58 -3.37
C SER A 42 0.55 4.71 -2.53
N MET A 43 1.07 4.39 -1.34
CA MET A 43 1.73 5.36 -0.47
C MET A 43 3.06 5.80 -1.06
N LEU A 44 3.86 4.88 -1.59
CA LEU A 44 5.09 5.20 -2.30
C LEU A 44 4.81 6.17 -3.44
N ASN A 45 3.77 5.88 -4.23
CA ASN A 45 3.36 6.67 -5.39
C ASN A 45 2.85 8.07 -5.05
N GLU A 46 2.20 8.22 -3.91
CA GLU A 46 1.63 9.51 -3.49
C GLU A 46 2.63 10.35 -2.68
N LEU A 47 3.49 9.72 -1.87
CA LEU A 47 4.26 10.40 -0.83
C LEU A 47 5.74 10.60 -1.17
N THR A 48 6.25 9.93 -2.21
CA THR A 48 7.69 9.93 -2.51
C THR A 48 7.96 10.24 -3.96
N HIS A 49 9.24 10.31 -4.35
CA HIS A 49 9.66 10.37 -5.75
C HIS A 49 10.32 9.07 -6.23
N TYR A 50 10.19 7.98 -5.45
CA TYR A 50 10.85 6.70 -5.73
C TYR A 50 10.18 5.85 -6.83
N HIS A 51 9.30 6.44 -7.65
CA HIS A 51 8.61 5.71 -8.73
C HIS A 51 9.57 5.22 -9.83
N ASP A 52 10.67 5.94 -10.04
CA ASP A 52 11.66 5.69 -11.11
C ASP A 52 13.10 5.53 -10.56
N LEU A 53 13.26 5.43 -9.25
CA LEU A 53 14.56 5.34 -8.56
C LEU A 53 14.68 4.00 -7.82
N ASN A 54 15.92 3.62 -7.51
CA ASN A 54 16.15 2.49 -6.60
C ASN A 54 15.62 2.88 -5.20
N GLN A 55 14.65 2.11 -4.72
CA GLN A 55 14.11 2.24 -3.37
C GLN A 55 15.18 1.82 -2.33
N PRO A 56 15.22 2.46 -1.16
CA PRO A 56 15.97 1.95 -0.01
C PRO A 56 15.55 0.53 0.39
N ASP A 57 16.42 -0.18 1.12
CA ASP A 57 16.19 -1.57 1.51
C ASP A 57 15.07 -1.73 2.55
N THR A 58 14.69 -0.64 3.25
CA THR A 58 13.66 -0.66 4.30
C THR A 58 12.55 0.36 4.07
N ASP A 59 11.34 0.03 4.52
CA ASP A 59 10.15 0.85 4.32
C ASP A 59 10.26 2.19 5.06
N TYR A 60 10.76 2.22 6.28
CA TYR A 60 10.92 3.47 7.03
C TYR A 60 11.89 4.43 6.34
N GLU A 61 13.02 3.96 5.80
CA GLU A 61 13.93 4.78 5.00
C GLU A 61 13.26 5.30 3.72
N THR A 62 12.44 4.46 3.08
CA THR A 62 11.67 4.83 1.89
C THR A 62 10.76 6.03 2.15
N PHE A 63 10.15 6.10 3.33
CA PHE A 63 9.26 7.21 3.73
C PHE A 63 9.96 8.31 4.54
N GLY A 64 11.30 8.27 4.69
CA GLY A 64 12.06 9.25 5.44
C GLY A 64 11.77 9.25 6.95
N LEU A 65 11.44 8.08 7.49
CA LEU A 65 11.11 7.82 8.89
C LEU A 65 12.21 7.01 9.58
N GLU A 66 12.15 6.89 10.91
CA GLU A 66 13.17 6.21 11.72
C GLU A 66 12.80 4.77 12.09
N SER A 67 11.52 4.38 11.96
CA SER A 67 11.04 3.06 12.36
C SER A 67 9.78 2.61 11.63
N ASN A 68 9.53 1.30 11.59
CA ASN A 68 8.27 0.74 11.09
C ASN A 68 7.07 1.17 11.94
N SER A 69 7.26 1.46 13.22
CA SER A 69 6.21 2.03 14.07
C SER A 69 5.75 3.41 13.56
N ASP A 70 6.67 4.25 13.09
CA ASP A 70 6.33 5.52 12.45
C ASP A 70 5.65 5.31 11.11
N VAL A 71 6.08 4.31 10.33
CA VAL A 71 5.40 3.93 9.08
C VAL A 71 3.97 3.49 9.36
N ILE A 72 3.71 2.69 10.40
CA ILE A 72 2.35 2.31 10.80
C ILE A 72 1.49 3.54 11.12
N TYR A 73 2.04 4.54 11.79
CA TYR A 73 1.33 5.80 12.03
C TYR A 73 1.03 6.55 10.72
N LEU A 74 2.00 6.57 9.80
CA LEU A 74 1.84 7.15 8.47
C LEU A 74 0.75 6.41 7.67
N VAL A 75 0.72 5.07 7.67
CA VAL A 75 -0.31 4.24 7.01
C VAL A 75 -1.70 4.62 7.50
N LYS A 76 -1.89 4.66 8.82
CA LYS A 76 -3.18 5.05 9.43
C LYS A 76 -3.59 6.47 9.06
N SER A 77 -2.64 7.39 9.04
CA SER A 77 -2.89 8.79 8.66
C SER A 77 -3.25 8.90 7.18
N PHE A 78 -2.54 8.19 6.31
CA PHE A 78 -2.77 8.17 4.87
C PHE A 78 -4.18 7.67 4.53
N PHE A 79 -4.58 6.52 5.04
CA PHE A 79 -5.90 5.93 4.77
C PHE A 79 -7.06 6.59 5.53
N LYS A 80 -6.76 7.55 6.41
CA LYS A 80 -7.78 8.47 6.94
C LYS A 80 -8.26 9.47 5.88
N PHE A 81 -7.39 9.83 4.93
CA PHE A 81 -7.67 10.83 3.89
C PHE A 81 -7.83 10.24 2.49
N HIS A 82 -7.48 8.97 2.30
CA HIS A 82 -7.61 8.31 1.00
C HIS A 82 -8.43 7.03 1.12
N ASP A 83 -9.14 6.69 0.04
CA ASP A 83 -9.72 5.38 -0.20
C ASP A 83 -9.01 4.67 -1.34
N LEU A 84 -8.87 3.36 -1.19
CA LEU A 84 -8.24 2.48 -2.16
C LEU A 84 -9.27 1.52 -2.74
N PHE A 85 -9.31 1.43 -4.06
CA PHE A 85 -10.26 0.58 -4.77
C PHE A 85 -9.56 -0.36 -5.75
N LEU A 86 -9.93 -1.62 -5.70
CA LEU A 86 -9.60 -2.58 -6.76
C LEU A 86 -10.52 -2.35 -7.96
N ILE A 87 -9.95 -2.27 -9.15
CA ILE A 87 -10.65 -1.97 -10.40
C ILE A 87 -10.30 -3.02 -11.47
N SER A 88 -11.12 -3.09 -12.53
CA SER A 88 -10.79 -3.93 -13.69
C SER A 88 -9.77 -3.24 -14.60
N GLU A 89 -9.14 -4.01 -15.49
CA GLU A 89 -8.27 -3.47 -16.54
C GLU A 89 -9.00 -2.48 -17.45
N ASN A 90 -10.27 -2.76 -17.79
CA ASN A 90 -11.11 -1.86 -18.58
C ASN A 90 -11.29 -0.51 -17.85
N ASP A 91 -11.66 -0.55 -16.57
CA ASP A 91 -11.80 0.66 -15.76
C ASP A 91 -10.47 1.43 -15.66
N TYR A 92 -9.34 0.72 -15.59
CA TYR A 92 -8.02 1.34 -15.55
C TYR A 92 -7.72 2.13 -16.83
N ASN A 93 -7.96 1.54 -18.00
CA ASN A 93 -7.72 2.17 -19.29
C ASN A 93 -8.53 3.47 -19.48
N ASP A 94 -9.78 3.49 -19.01
CA ASP A 94 -10.68 4.65 -19.11
C ASP A 94 -10.26 5.83 -18.21
N THR A 95 -9.38 5.59 -17.25
CA THR A 95 -9.12 6.50 -16.13
C THR A 95 -7.62 6.62 -15.79
N LYS A 96 -6.76 6.22 -16.74
CA LYS A 96 -5.32 6.01 -16.53
C LYS A 96 -4.56 7.19 -15.88
N ASN A 97 -5.04 8.42 -16.07
CA ASN A 97 -4.40 9.64 -15.56
C ASN A 97 -4.70 9.95 -14.08
N LYS A 98 -5.47 9.11 -13.38
CA LYS A 98 -5.85 9.30 -11.96
C LYS A 98 -5.54 8.07 -11.10
N LYS A 99 -4.63 7.20 -11.55
CA LYS A 99 -4.54 5.80 -11.06
C LYS A 99 -3.10 5.32 -10.94
N GLY A 100 -2.91 4.34 -10.05
CA GLY A 100 -1.69 3.53 -9.98
C GLY A 100 -1.88 2.14 -10.56
N PHE A 101 -0.78 1.44 -10.83
CA PHE A 101 -0.78 0.08 -11.37
C PHE A 101 0.32 -0.73 -10.71
N VAL A 102 -0.03 -1.91 -10.21
CA VAL A 102 0.94 -2.86 -9.64
C VAL A 102 1.23 -3.97 -10.64
N LYS A 103 2.49 -4.09 -11.04
CA LYS A 103 2.96 -5.20 -11.90
C LYS A 103 3.38 -6.42 -11.07
N VAL A 104 2.39 -7.22 -10.65
CA VAL A 104 2.62 -8.60 -10.16
C VAL A 104 2.34 -9.62 -11.28
N LYS A 105 2.57 -10.92 -11.01
CA LYS A 105 2.38 -12.04 -11.97
C LYS A 105 1.04 -12.02 -12.72
N ASN A 106 0.02 -11.33 -12.19
CA ASN A 106 -1.32 -11.21 -12.77
C ASN A 106 -1.82 -9.76 -13.00
N ASN A 107 -0.98 -8.72 -12.94
CA ASN A 107 -1.37 -7.31 -13.10
C ASN A 107 -2.54 -6.87 -12.19
N ILE A 108 -2.26 -6.13 -11.10
CA ILE A 108 -3.33 -5.62 -10.23
C ILE A 108 -3.54 -4.13 -10.50
N PHE A 109 -4.77 -3.77 -10.84
CA PHE A 109 -5.18 -2.39 -11.09
C PHE A 109 -5.90 -1.83 -9.87
N TYR A 110 -5.48 -0.64 -9.45
CA TYR A 110 -6.08 0.04 -8.30
C TYR A 110 -6.35 1.52 -8.61
N LEU A 111 -7.20 2.12 -7.78
CA LEU A 111 -7.54 3.53 -7.80
C LEU A 111 -7.44 4.06 -6.37
N LEU A 112 -6.66 5.11 -6.20
CA LEU A 112 -6.60 5.91 -4.97
C LEU A 112 -7.49 7.13 -5.16
N ILE A 113 -8.34 7.45 -4.19
CA ILE A 113 -9.24 8.61 -4.22
C ILE A 113 -9.14 9.36 -2.90
N ASP A 114 -9.02 10.69 -2.95
CA ASP A 114 -9.10 11.56 -1.78
C ASP A 114 -10.53 11.57 -1.20
N LYS A 115 -10.62 11.56 0.13
CA LYS A 115 -11.88 11.62 0.89
C LYS A 115 -12.41 13.04 1.07
#